data_AF-A0A5C9EDE7-F1
#
_entry.id   AF-A0A5C9EDE7-F1
#
_cell.length_a   1.000
_cell.length_b   1.000
_cell.length_c   1.000
_cell.angle_alpha   90.00
_cell.angle_beta   90.00
_cell.angle_gamma   90.00
#
_symmetry.space_group_name_H-M   'P 1'
#
loop_
_entity.id
_entity.type
_entity.pdbx_description
1 polymer ?
#
loop_
_entity_poly.entity_id
_entity_poly.type
_entity_poly.pdbx_seq_one_letter_code
_entity_poly.pdbx_strand_id
1 'polypeptide(L)'
;MIKALYILRRNGLLLYAKNFTDLKFDENLLYGFFSSVVNFSREGLESVVDFVDLGQENKVIFELNAQENIFTAAIVSVGDNNRLVKKILTNILTGFIDEFSPEYDLNLPKNREIMEGILKENLQWRGGSTLLFRFIISIIVLIGVGAVLTLLNIWVSRDLIFTNIPLYFTPYEFITQTIPILVLALFLELIVVFGLANFISGYILLDLRVSIINAVVYFIIIVLALLLSVQQILIYPIISFLPFVIIASLGGAYLGNELASRKRLK
;
A
#
# COMPACT_ATOMS: atom_id res chain seq x y z
N MET A 1 -2.80 -7.14 -7.99
CA MET A 1 -3.84 -6.97 -9.04
C MET A 1 -4.72 -8.21 -9.18
N ILE A 2 -6.02 -8.05 -9.41
CA ILE A 2 -6.90 -9.17 -9.83
C ILE A 2 -6.61 -9.49 -11.29
N LYS A 3 -6.21 -10.73 -11.57
CA LYS A 3 -5.86 -11.23 -12.91
C LYS A 3 -7.07 -11.85 -13.60
N ALA A 4 -7.85 -12.63 -12.87
CA ALA A 4 -9.12 -13.19 -13.35
C ALA A 4 -10.13 -13.25 -12.21
N LEU A 5 -11.41 -13.10 -12.56
CA LEU A 5 -12.55 -13.18 -11.65
C LEU A 5 -13.58 -14.14 -12.23
N TYR A 6 -14.12 -15.00 -11.38
CA TYR A 6 -15.16 -15.96 -11.72
C TYR A 6 -16.27 -15.89 -10.68
N ILE A 7 -17.52 -15.98 -11.14
CA ILE A 7 -18.71 -16.15 -10.31
C ILE A 7 -19.35 -17.46 -10.73
N LEU A 8 -19.47 -18.40 -9.78
CA LEU A 8 -19.96 -19.75 -10.05
C LEU A 8 -21.02 -20.14 -9.03
N ARG A 9 -21.95 -21.00 -9.45
CA ARG A 9 -22.77 -21.77 -8.51
C ARG A 9 -21.96 -22.91 -7.90
N ARG A 10 -22.40 -23.41 -6.74
CA ARG A 10 -21.78 -24.56 -6.05
C ARG A 10 -21.61 -25.81 -6.93
N ASN A 11 -22.52 -26.04 -7.87
CA ASN A 11 -22.45 -27.16 -8.81
C ASN A 11 -21.42 -26.97 -9.94
N GLY A 12 -20.64 -25.89 -9.93
CA GLY A 12 -19.65 -25.58 -10.94
C GLY A 12 -20.19 -24.86 -12.18
N LEU A 13 -21.49 -24.51 -12.21
CA LEU A 13 -22.04 -23.69 -13.29
C LEU A 13 -21.43 -22.28 -13.24
N LEU A 14 -20.79 -21.89 -14.33
CA LEU A 14 -20.27 -20.55 -14.51
C LEU A 14 -21.42 -19.57 -14.75
N LEU A 15 -21.49 -18.52 -13.93
CA LEU A 15 -22.42 -17.40 -14.13
C LEU A 15 -21.72 -16.24 -14.82
N TYR A 16 -20.47 -15.97 -14.43
CA TYR A 16 -19.67 -14.89 -15.00
C TYR A 16 -18.19 -15.21 -14.93
N ALA A 17 -17.45 -14.83 -15.97
CA ALA A 17 -15.99 -14.85 -16.00
C ALA A 17 -15.48 -13.55 -16.60
N LYS A 18 -14.40 -13.01 -16.03
CA LYS A 18 -13.63 -11.94 -16.64
C LYS A 18 -12.15 -12.15 -16.41
N ASN A 19 -11.40 -12.11 -17.50
CA ASN A 19 -9.96 -12.05 -17.48
C ASN A 19 -9.50 -10.60 -17.67
N PHE A 20 -8.66 -10.12 -16.77
CA PHE A 20 -8.08 -8.77 -16.80
C PHE A 20 -6.66 -8.79 -17.38
N THR A 21 -6.14 -9.96 -17.74
CA THR A 21 -4.80 -10.16 -18.29
C THR A 21 -4.85 -10.98 -19.58
N ASP A 22 -3.77 -10.92 -20.37
CA ASP A 22 -3.63 -11.75 -21.57
C ASP A 22 -3.27 -13.22 -21.25
N LEU A 23 -3.12 -13.57 -19.97
CA LEU A 23 -2.84 -14.94 -19.54
C LEU A 23 -4.03 -15.83 -19.85
N LYS A 24 -3.84 -16.84 -20.70
CA LYS A 24 -4.87 -17.84 -20.96
C LYS A 24 -4.81 -18.90 -19.87
N PHE A 25 -5.89 -18.98 -19.09
CA PHE A 25 -6.11 -20.08 -18.18
C PHE A 25 -6.97 -21.16 -18.85
N ASP A 26 -6.74 -22.43 -18.54
CA ASP A 26 -7.67 -23.50 -18.90
C ASP A 26 -8.90 -23.39 -17.99
N GLU A 27 -9.93 -22.73 -18.52
CA GLU A 27 -11.16 -22.41 -17.81
C GLU A 27 -11.87 -23.65 -17.28
N ASN A 28 -11.93 -24.74 -18.04
CA ASN A 28 -12.61 -25.97 -17.64
C ASN A 28 -11.90 -26.61 -16.43
N LEU A 29 -10.56 -26.64 -16.47
CA LEU A 29 -9.77 -27.14 -15.35
C LEU A 29 -9.96 -26.26 -14.10
N LEU A 30 -9.95 -24.93 -14.26
CA LEU A 30 -10.15 -24.01 -13.16
C LEU A 30 -11.54 -24.12 -12.52
N TYR A 31 -12.60 -24.28 -13.30
CA TYR A 31 -13.97 -24.41 -12.76
C TYR A 31 -14.12 -25.67 -11.92
N GLY A 32 -13.63 -26.80 -12.44
CA GLY A 32 -13.62 -28.07 -11.72
C GLY A 32 -12.79 -27.98 -10.45
N PHE A 33 -11.62 -27.36 -10.51
CA PHE A 33 -10.76 -27.12 -9.36
C PHE A 33 -11.45 -26.24 -8.30
N PHE A 34 -12.01 -25.10 -8.67
CA PHE A 34 -12.67 -24.17 -7.74
C PHE A 34 -13.88 -24.79 -7.05
N SER A 35 -14.75 -25.46 -7.81
CA SER A 35 -15.92 -26.15 -7.24
C SER A 35 -15.46 -27.26 -6.27
N SER A 36 -14.43 -28.04 -6.63
CA SER A 36 -13.89 -29.09 -5.76
C SER A 36 -13.33 -28.52 -4.46
N VAL A 37 -12.54 -27.44 -4.53
CA VAL A 37 -11.95 -26.80 -3.34
C VAL A 37 -13.02 -26.27 -2.40
N VAL A 38 -14.01 -25.54 -2.93
CA VAL A 38 -15.08 -24.93 -2.12
C VAL A 38 -15.98 -26.00 -1.49
N ASN A 39 -16.33 -27.05 -2.23
CA ASN A 39 -17.15 -28.14 -1.71
C ASN A 39 -16.38 -28.95 -0.65
N PHE A 40 -15.13 -29.30 -0.93
CA PHE A 40 -14.26 -30.00 0.02
C PHE A 40 -14.07 -29.21 1.31
N SER A 41 -13.77 -27.91 1.21
CA SER A 41 -13.51 -27.10 2.40
C SER A 41 -14.75 -26.94 3.26
N ARG A 42 -15.92 -26.78 2.65
CA ARG A 42 -17.17 -26.68 3.39
C ARG A 42 -17.49 -27.99 4.12
N GLU A 43 -17.29 -29.14 3.46
CA GLU A 43 -17.57 -30.45 4.06
C GLU A 43 -16.54 -30.85 5.11
N GLY A 44 -15.26 -30.56 4.88
CA GLY A 44 -14.17 -30.96 5.76
C GLY A 44 -13.87 -29.98 6.89
N LEU A 45 -14.15 -28.68 6.70
CA LEU A 45 -13.71 -27.61 7.60
C LEU A 45 -14.85 -26.67 8.03
N GLU A 46 -16.09 -26.94 7.62
CA GLU A 46 -17.27 -26.08 7.84
C GLU A 46 -17.06 -24.61 7.42
N SER A 47 -16.08 -24.38 6.54
CA SER A 47 -15.63 -23.04 6.15
C SER A 47 -15.06 -23.06 4.73
N VAL A 48 -14.84 -21.87 4.15
CA VAL A 48 -14.20 -21.77 2.82
C VAL A 48 -12.72 -21.45 3.00
N VAL A 49 -11.86 -22.17 2.26
CA VAL A 49 -10.42 -21.90 2.27
C VAL A 49 -10.16 -20.42 1.98
N ASP A 50 -9.37 -19.78 2.84
CA ASP A 50 -9.06 -18.36 2.71
C ASP A 50 -8.40 -18.02 1.37
N PHE A 51 -7.42 -18.83 0.96
CA PHE A 51 -6.77 -18.76 -0.34
C PHE A 51 -6.07 -20.07 -0.67
N VAL A 52 -5.80 -20.30 -1.96
CA VAL A 52 -4.97 -21.41 -2.44
C VAL A 52 -3.82 -20.84 -3.26
N ASP A 53 -2.60 -21.27 -2.96
CA ASP A 53 -1.41 -20.91 -3.74
C ASP A 53 -1.39 -21.70 -5.04
N LEU A 54 -1.33 -21.01 -6.18
CA LEU A 54 -1.24 -21.61 -7.51
C LEU A 54 0.21 -21.70 -8.02
N GLY A 55 1.17 -21.18 -7.26
CA GLY A 55 2.55 -21.00 -7.70
C GLY A 55 2.70 -19.85 -8.70
N GLN A 56 3.94 -19.62 -9.16
CA GLN A 56 4.27 -18.59 -10.16
C GLN A 56 3.69 -17.20 -9.84
N GLU A 57 3.80 -16.77 -8.58
CA GLU A 57 3.26 -15.49 -8.08
C GLU A 57 1.74 -15.34 -8.20
N ASN A 58 0.99 -16.45 -8.30
CA ASN A 58 -0.47 -16.47 -8.33
C ASN A 58 -1.05 -17.16 -7.11
N LYS A 59 -2.17 -16.64 -6.60
CA LYS A 59 -3.03 -17.32 -5.63
C LYS A 59 -4.49 -17.10 -6.00
N VAL A 60 -5.35 -18.03 -5.59
CA VAL A 60 -6.81 -17.88 -5.69
C VAL A 60 -7.36 -17.53 -4.33
N ILE A 61 -8.29 -16.58 -4.27
CA ILE A 61 -9.08 -16.36 -3.06
C ILE A 61 -10.55 -16.52 -3.39
N PHE A 62 -11.27 -17.12 -2.45
CA PHE A 62 -12.67 -17.49 -2.60
C PHE A 62 -13.52 -16.68 -1.64
N GLU A 63 -14.73 -16.36 -2.07
CA GLU A 63 -15.77 -15.76 -1.22
C GLU A 63 -17.11 -16.41 -1.55
N LEU A 64 -17.81 -16.91 -0.53
CA LEU A 64 -19.04 -17.69 -0.68
C LEU A 64 -20.23 -16.95 -0.08
N ASN A 65 -21.33 -16.87 -0.82
CA ASN A 65 -22.64 -16.58 -0.27
C ASN A 65 -23.38 -17.90 -0.02
N ALA A 66 -23.62 -18.21 1.25
CA ALA A 66 -24.24 -19.48 1.65
C ALA A 66 -25.74 -19.56 1.33
N GLN A 67 -26.43 -18.42 1.25
CA GLN A 67 -27.88 -18.34 1.03
C GLN A 67 -28.22 -18.66 -0.42
N GLU A 68 -27.52 -18.03 -1.37
CA GLU A 68 -27.75 -18.19 -2.82
C GLU A 68 -27.01 -19.38 -3.44
N ASN A 69 -26.14 -20.08 -2.68
CA ASN A 69 -25.27 -21.14 -3.21
C ASN A 69 -24.36 -20.68 -4.37
N ILE A 70 -23.92 -19.42 -4.32
CA ILE A 70 -23.01 -18.80 -5.29
C ILE A 70 -21.71 -18.42 -4.59
N PHE A 71 -20.59 -18.60 -5.27
CA PHE A 71 -19.29 -18.15 -4.80
C PHE A 71 -18.55 -17.40 -5.90
N THR A 72 -17.59 -16.60 -5.47
CA THR A 72 -16.62 -15.96 -6.36
C THR A 72 -15.24 -16.52 -6.11
N ALA A 73 -14.47 -16.62 -7.18
CA ALA A 73 -13.06 -16.98 -7.14
C ALA A 73 -12.30 -15.92 -7.93
N ALA A 74 -11.24 -15.37 -7.34
CA ALA A 74 -10.33 -14.48 -8.07
C ALA A 74 -8.90 -14.97 -8.00
N ILE A 75 -8.27 -15.02 -9.17
CA ILE A 75 -6.82 -15.22 -9.30
C ILE A 75 -6.16 -13.86 -9.12
N VAL A 76 -5.29 -13.75 -8.14
CA VAL A 76 -4.60 -12.51 -7.76
C VAL A 76 -3.11 -12.76 -7.60
N SER A 77 -2.31 -11.69 -7.56
CA SER A 77 -0.89 -11.81 -7.28
C SER A 77 -0.66 -12.22 -5.81
N VAL A 78 0.37 -13.04 -5.54
CA VAL A 78 0.70 -13.49 -4.18
C VAL A 78 0.91 -12.30 -3.21
N GLY A 79 1.42 -11.18 -3.72
CA GLY A 79 1.66 -9.96 -2.96
C GLY A 79 0.41 -9.13 -2.60
N ASP A 80 -0.79 -9.44 -3.11
CA ASP A 80 -2.02 -8.73 -2.77
C ASP A 80 -2.54 -9.09 -1.38
N ASN A 81 -3.18 -8.14 -0.68
CA ASN A 81 -3.75 -8.40 0.64
C ASN A 81 -5.05 -9.23 0.54
N ASN A 82 -5.08 -10.40 1.17
CA ASN A 82 -6.23 -11.31 1.13
C ASN A 82 -7.53 -10.65 1.63
N ARG A 83 -7.46 -9.87 2.72
CA ARG A 83 -8.64 -9.20 3.30
C ARG A 83 -9.20 -8.14 2.36
N LEU A 84 -8.33 -7.39 1.69
CA LEU A 84 -8.75 -6.40 0.69
C LEU A 84 -9.45 -7.08 -0.48
N VAL A 85 -8.86 -8.15 -1.02
CA VAL A 85 -9.45 -8.91 -2.14
C VAL A 85 -10.78 -9.51 -1.71
N LYS A 86 -10.87 -10.18 -0.56
CA LYS A 86 -12.14 -10.71 -0.04
C LYS A 86 -13.21 -9.63 0.04
N LYS A 87 -12.90 -8.46 0.63
CA LYS A 87 -13.84 -7.34 0.67
C LYS A 87 -14.31 -6.90 -0.74
N ILE A 88 -13.42 -6.89 -1.73
CA ILE A 88 -13.78 -6.59 -3.13
C ILE A 88 -14.73 -7.67 -3.66
N LEU A 89 -14.40 -8.94 -3.44
CA LEU A 89 -15.20 -10.07 -3.89
C LEU A 89 -16.58 -10.11 -3.23
N THR A 90 -16.67 -9.86 -1.92
CA THR A 90 -17.95 -9.75 -1.21
C THR A 90 -18.81 -8.66 -1.83
N ASN A 91 -18.26 -7.46 -2.05
CA ASN A 91 -19.00 -6.36 -2.66
C ASN A 91 -19.47 -6.68 -4.09
N ILE A 92 -18.60 -7.30 -4.91
CA ILE A 92 -18.96 -7.72 -6.27
C ILE A 92 -20.04 -8.79 -6.25
N LEU A 93 -19.92 -9.79 -5.37
CA LEU A 93 -20.89 -10.87 -5.23
C LEU A 93 -22.24 -10.34 -4.76
N THR A 94 -22.26 -9.45 -3.77
CA THR A 94 -23.49 -8.79 -3.30
C THR A 94 -24.14 -7.98 -4.41
N GLY A 95 -23.40 -7.10 -5.09
CA GLY A 95 -23.95 -6.32 -6.21
C GLY A 95 -24.44 -7.21 -7.37
N PHE A 96 -23.78 -8.33 -7.62
CA PHE A 96 -24.22 -9.31 -8.60
C PHE A 96 -25.54 -10.00 -8.19
N ILE A 97 -25.66 -10.42 -6.93
CA ILE A 97 -26.89 -11.05 -6.43
C ILE A 97 -28.04 -10.05 -6.43
N ASP A 98 -27.82 -8.84 -5.94
CA ASP A 98 -28.86 -7.82 -5.81
C ASP A 98 -29.48 -7.43 -7.16
N GLU A 99 -28.68 -7.41 -8.22
CA GLU A 99 -29.13 -7.00 -9.55
C GLU A 99 -29.68 -8.15 -10.40
N PHE A 100 -29.07 -9.34 -10.30
CA PHE A 100 -29.37 -10.45 -11.22
C PHE A 100 -30.15 -11.60 -10.58
N SER A 101 -30.32 -11.65 -9.26
CA SER A 101 -31.16 -12.68 -8.62
C SER A 101 -32.65 -12.46 -8.98
N PRO A 102 -33.43 -13.52 -9.24
CA PRO A 102 -33.07 -14.96 -9.18
C PRO A 102 -32.67 -15.59 -10.53
N GLU A 103 -32.79 -14.85 -11.63
CA GLU A 103 -32.68 -15.41 -12.99
C GLU A 103 -31.22 -15.55 -13.46
N TYR A 104 -30.32 -14.70 -12.96
CA TYR A 104 -28.89 -14.67 -13.25
C TYR A 104 -28.54 -14.63 -14.75
N ASP A 105 -29.38 -14.01 -15.58
CA ASP A 105 -29.18 -13.95 -17.03
C ASP A 105 -28.25 -12.80 -17.45
N LEU A 106 -27.03 -13.11 -17.87
CA LEU A 106 -26.06 -12.14 -18.41
C LEU A 106 -25.98 -12.14 -19.95
N ASN A 107 -26.90 -12.83 -20.62
CA ASN A 107 -26.91 -12.90 -22.09
C ASN A 107 -27.38 -11.59 -22.72
N LEU A 108 -28.14 -10.78 -21.98
CA LEU A 108 -28.57 -9.46 -22.42
C LEU A 108 -27.40 -8.45 -22.37
N PRO A 109 -27.16 -7.67 -23.43
CA PRO A 109 -26.10 -6.65 -23.46
C PRO A 109 -26.18 -5.65 -22.30
N LYS A 110 -27.38 -5.24 -21.91
CA LYS A 110 -27.63 -4.33 -20.78
C LYS A 110 -27.10 -4.91 -19.45
N ASN A 111 -27.26 -6.21 -19.24
CA ASN A 111 -26.84 -6.87 -18.02
C ASN A 111 -25.31 -6.97 -17.94
N ARG A 112 -24.63 -7.07 -19.08
CA ARG A 112 -23.16 -6.97 -19.15
C ARG A 112 -22.67 -5.57 -18.78
N GLU A 113 -23.34 -4.51 -19.24
CA GLU A 113 -22.99 -3.14 -18.88
C GLU A 113 -23.14 -2.88 -17.38
N ILE A 114 -24.21 -3.39 -16.76
CA ILE A 114 -24.41 -3.25 -15.31
C ILE A 114 -23.31 -4.01 -14.55
N MET A 115 -22.98 -5.23 -14.98
CA MET A 115 -21.89 -5.99 -14.37
C MET A 115 -20.53 -5.29 -14.51
N GLU A 116 -20.25 -4.70 -15.67
CA GLU A 116 -19.07 -3.85 -15.87
C GLU A 116 -19.07 -2.63 -14.94
N GLY A 117 -20.24 -2.04 -14.69
CA GLY A 117 -20.44 -0.97 -13.69
C GLY A 117 -20.05 -1.41 -12.28
N ILE A 118 -20.58 -2.55 -11.82
CA ILE A 118 -20.27 -3.14 -10.50
C ILE A 118 -18.77 -3.40 -10.36
N LEU A 119 -18.14 -3.97 -11.39
CA LEU A 119 -16.70 -4.22 -11.39
C LEU A 119 -15.90 -2.93 -11.34
N LYS A 120 -16.27 -1.95 -12.17
CA LYS A 120 -15.58 -0.67 -12.24
C LYS A 120 -15.68 0.06 -10.90
N GLU A 121 -16.86 0.16 -10.31
CA GLU A 121 -17.04 0.81 -9.00
C GLU A 121 -16.14 0.18 -7.92
N ASN A 122 -16.03 -1.15 -7.91
CA ASN A 122 -15.25 -1.87 -6.91
C ASN A 122 -13.73 -1.88 -7.19
N LEU A 123 -13.30 -1.71 -8.45
CA LEU A 123 -11.90 -1.82 -8.87
C LEU A 123 -11.20 -0.49 -9.22
N GLN A 124 -11.94 0.55 -9.66
CA GLN A 124 -11.43 1.76 -10.35
C GLN A 124 -10.41 2.60 -9.56
N TRP A 125 -10.25 2.38 -8.26
CA TRP A 125 -9.29 3.10 -7.41
C TRP A 125 -8.26 2.20 -6.72
N ARG A 126 -8.31 0.89 -6.99
CA ARG A 126 -7.56 -0.10 -6.23
C ARG A 126 -6.37 -0.68 -6.97
N GLY A 127 -6.26 -0.56 -8.30
CA GLY A 127 -5.05 -0.97 -9.04
C GLY A 127 -4.98 -0.24 -10.38
N GLY A 128 -3.80 0.15 -10.83
CA GLY A 128 -3.69 0.76 -12.16
C GLY A 128 -2.35 1.40 -12.53
N SER A 129 -1.50 1.77 -11.58
CA SER A 129 -0.17 2.29 -11.91
C SER A 129 0.88 1.19 -11.91
N THR A 130 1.76 1.20 -12.91
CA THR A 130 2.94 0.34 -12.95
C THR A 130 3.94 0.74 -11.86
N LEU A 131 4.76 -0.21 -11.41
CA LEU A 131 5.80 0.05 -10.40
C LEU A 131 6.75 1.19 -10.84
N LEU A 132 7.13 1.24 -12.11
CA LEU A 132 7.99 2.31 -12.67
C LEU A 132 7.32 3.68 -12.55
N PHE A 133 6.04 3.79 -12.88
CA PHE A 133 5.32 5.06 -12.77
C PHE A 133 5.17 5.50 -11.30
N ARG A 134 4.86 4.55 -10.39
CA ARG A 134 4.84 4.80 -8.94
C ARG A 134 6.20 5.26 -8.43
N PHE A 135 7.28 4.68 -8.93
CA PHE A 135 8.64 5.04 -8.57
C PHE A 135 9.01 6.47 -8.99
N ILE A 136 8.72 6.84 -10.25
CA ILE A 136 8.96 8.20 -10.75
C ILE A 136 8.16 9.23 -9.92
N ILE A 137 6.88 8.98 -9.69
CA ILE A 137 6.05 9.86 -8.83
C ILE A 137 6.63 9.95 -7.42
N SER A 138 7.03 8.81 -6.84
CA SER A 138 7.60 8.79 -5.51
C SER A 138 8.88 9.63 -5.44
N ILE A 139 9.74 9.61 -6.45
CA ILE A 139 10.94 10.46 -6.48
C ILE A 139 10.56 11.94 -6.56
N ILE A 140 9.64 12.31 -7.46
CA ILE A 140 9.20 13.71 -7.60
C ILE A 140 8.63 14.23 -6.29
N VAL A 141 7.78 13.44 -5.63
CA VAL A 141 7.19 13.78 -4.33
C VAL A 141 8.27 13.84 -3.25
N LEU A 142 9.19 12.88 -3.20
CA LEU A 142 10.29 12.89 -2.24
C LEU A 142 11.20 14.09 -2.39
N ILE A 143 11.54 14.50 -3.62
CA ILE A 143 12.36 15.69 -3.88
C ILE A 143 11.60 16.94 -3.43
N GLY A 144 10.32 17.07 -3.80
CA GLY A 144 9.50 18.22 -3.41
C GLY A 144 9.32 18.33 -1.90
N VAL A 145 8.92 17.23 -1.25
CA VAL A 145 8.76 17.15 0.21
C VAL A 145 10.10 17.36 0.91
N GLY A 146 11.16 16.72 0.43
CA GLY A 146 12.51 16.86 0.98
C GLY A 146 13.02 18.30 0.90
N ALA A 147 12.82 18.99 -0.23
CA ALA A 147 13.19 20.40 -0.38
C ALA A 147 12.42 21.30 0.59
N VAL A 148 11.10 21.13 0.70
CA VAL A 148 10.26 21.89 1.64
C VAL A 148 10.68 21.64 3.08
N LEU A 149 10.87 20.37 3.46
CA LEU A 149 11.27 20.00 4.82
C LEU A 149 12.70 20.47 5.14
N THR A 150 13.61 20.49 4.17
CA THR A 150 14.97 21.04 4.35
C THR A 150 14.94 22.56 4.51
N LEU A 151 14.12 23.28 3.73
CA LEU A 151 13.95 24.72 3.90
C LEU A 151 13.31 25.07 5.24
N LEU A 152 12.29 24.30 5.64
CA LEU A 152 11.67 24.43 6.95
C LEU A 152 12.70 24.16 8.05
N ASN A 153 13.60 23.20 7.84
CA ASN A 153 14.67 22.90 8.78
C ASN A 153 15.65 24.07 8.95
N ILE A 154 16.11 24.64 7.84
CA ILE A 154 16.98 25.82 7.87
C ILE A 154 16.27 26.99 8.59
N TRP A 155 14.97 27.19 8.33
CA TRP A 155 14.20 28.26 8.96
C TRP A 155 14.02 28.05 10.48
N VAL A 156 13.59 26.85 10.89
CA VAL A 156 13.40 26.48 12.30
C VAL A 156 14.72 26.52 13.07
N SER A 157 15.77 25.93 12.51
CA SER A 157 17.12 25.98 13.09
C SER A 157 17.60 27.41 13.24
N ARG A 158 17.38 28.27 12.23
CA ARG A 158 17.75 29.68 12.32
C ARG A 158 16.97 30.40 13.41
N ASP A 159 15.67 30.18 13.51
CA ASP A 159 14.84 30.87 14.50
C ASP A 159 15.12 30.42 15.94
N LEU A 160 15.32 29.11 16.14
CA LEU A 160 15.67 28.56 17.45
C LEU A 160 17.06 28.98 17.92
N ILE A 161 18.05 29.01 17.01
CA ILE A 161 19.45 29.29 17.37
C ILE A 161 19.73 30.79 17.44
N PHE A 162 19.12 31.63 16.59
CA PHE A 162 19.51 33.04 16.49
C PHE A 162 18.50 34.04 17.05
N THR A 163 17.23 33.67 17.24
CA THR A 163 16.19 34.61 17.73
C THR A 163 15.75 34.33 19.17
N ASN A 164 15.85 33.09 19.65
CA ASN A 164 15.37 32.68 20.98
C ASN A 164 16.47 32.42 22.02
N ILE A 165 17.74 32.64 21.70
CA ILE A 165 18.83 32.63 22.69
C ILE A 165 18.98 34.06 23.22
N PRO A 166 18.45 34.42 24.41
CA PRO A 166 18.79 35.68 25.06
C PRO A 166 20.31 35.82 25.12
N LEU A 167 20.82 37.02 24.77
CA LEU A 167 22.25 37.36 24.74
C LEU A 167 23.02 37.08 26.03
N TYR A 168 22.33 36.70 27.12
CA TYR A 168 22.87 36.49 28.45
C TYR A 168 22.31 35.21 29.07
N PHE A 169 22.76 34.04 28.62
CA PHE A 169 22.58 32.81 29.39
C PHE A 169 23.79 32.54 30.28
N THR A 170 23.55 32.12 31.51
CA THR A 170 24.59 31.44 32.28
C THR A 170 24.85 30.05 31.67
N PRO A 171 26.07 29.49 31.77
CA PRO A 171 26.36 28.15 31.25
C PRO A 171 25.40 27.06 31.78
N TYR A 172 24.90 27.23 33.00
CA TYR A 172 23.95 26.32 33.62
C TYR A 172 22.58 26.33 32.94
N GLU A 173 22.01 27.51 32.66
CA GLU A 173 20.72 27.65 31.99
C GLU A 173 20.80 27.19 30.54
N PHE A 174 21.92 27.45 29.86
CA PHE A 174 22.17 26.96 28.51
C PHE A 174 22.12 25.42 28.44
N ILE A 175 22.79 24.74 29.38
CA ILE A 175 22.85 23.28 29.42
C ILE A 175 21.50 22.66 29.84
N THR A 176 20.81 23.28 30.80
CA THR A 176 19.61 22.66 31.40
C THR A 176 18.31 23.02 30.70
N GLN A 177 18.26 24.12 29.95
CA GLN A 177 17.03 24.60 29.30
C GLN A 177 17.17 24.66 27.78
N THR A 178 18.23 25.28 27.26
CA THR A 178 18.38 25.51 25.81
C THR A 178 18.76 24.22 25.07
N ILE A 179 19.78 23.50 25.54
CA ILE A 179 20.24 22.26 24.87
C ILE A 179 19.12 21.22 24.77
N PRO A 180 18.35 20.88 25.82
CA PRO A 180 17.30 19.86 25.73
C PRO A 180 16.20 20.23 24.74
N ILE A 181 15.77 21.50 24.72
CA ILE A 181 14.75 21.98 23.78
C ILE A 181 15.27 21.91 22.35
N LEU A 182 16.51 22.35 22.12
CA LEU A 182 17.15 22.26 20.81
C LEU A 182 17.25 20.81 20.34
N VAL A 183 17.73 19.91 21.21
CA VAL A 183 17.85 18.46 20.96
C VAL A 183 16.49 17.85 20.62
N LEU A 184 15.43 18.19 21.36
CA LEU A 184 14.08 17.71 21.09
C LEU A 184 13.52 18.23 19.75
N ALA A 185 13.71 19.52 19.47
CA ALA A 185 13.24 20.13 18.23
C ALA A 185 13.93 19.50 17.00
N LEU A 186 15.25 19.36 17.06
CA LEU A 186 16.05 18.68 16.04
C LEU A 186 15.64 17.21 15.88
N PHE A 187 15.39 16.51 16.99
CA PHE A 187 14.93 15.12 16.95
C PHE A 187 13.57 14.97 16.23
N LEU A 188 12.58 15.80 16.59
CA LEU A 188 11.25 15.79 15.98
C LEU A 188 11.32 16.12 14.49
N GLU A 189 12.13 17.11 14.14
CA GLU A 189 12.39 17.50 12.77
C GLU A 189 12.94 16.36 11.93
N LEU A 190 13.93 15.61 12.45
CA LEU A 190 14.48 14.46 11.75
C LEU A 190 13.43 13.37 11.51
N ILE A 191 12.51 13.15 12.46
CA ILE A 191 11.37 12.24 12.26
C ILE A 191 10.47 12.74 11.14
N VAL A 192 10.22 14.04 11.03
CA VAL A 192 9.39 14.57 9.94
C VAL A 192 10.13 14.46 8.60
N VAL A 193 11.39 14.91 8.52
CA VAL A 193 12.20 14.93 7.29
C VAL A 193 12.41 13.52 6.72
N PHE A 194 12.73 12.55 7.57
CA PHE A 194 13.03 11.19 7.13
C PHE A 194 11.85 10.24 7.27
N GLY A 195 11.05 10.34 8.33
CA GLY A 195 9.91 9.45 8.55
C GLY A 195 8.74 9.75 7.62
N LEU A 196 8.28 11.00 7.56
CA LEU A 196 7.09 11.35 6.77
C LEU A 196 7.34 11.22 5.26
N ALA A 197 8.49 11.68 4.78
CA ALA A 197 8.86 11.57 3.37
C ALA A 197 8.89 10.09 2.92
N ASN A 198 9.54 9.22 3.70
CA ASN A 198 9.61 7.80 3.41
C ASN A 198 8.28 7.07 3.62
N PHE A 199 7.44 7.53 4.54
CA PHE A 199 6.06 7.05 4.66
C PHE A 199 5.26 7.31 3.38
N ILE A 200 5.31 8.53 2.85
CA ILE A 200 4.64 8.89 1.60
C ILE A 200 5.19 8.04 0.45
N SER A 201 6.52 7.87 0.38
CA SER A 201 7.16 7.02 -0.63
C SER A 201 6.70 5.56 -0.55
N GLY A 202 6.71 4.98 0.66
CA GLY A 202 6.22 3.63 0.93
C GLY A 202 4.77 3.45 0.49
N TYR A 203 3.95 4.45 0.78
CA TYR A 203 2.53 4.45 0.41
C TYR A 203 2.29 4.49 -1.10
N ILE A 204 3.16 5.18 -1.85
CA ILE A 204 3.06 5.29 -3.31
C ILE A 204 3.56 4.01 -4.00
N LEU A 205 4.69 3.45 -3.54
CA LEU A 205 5.41 2.37 -4.22
C LEU A 205 4.72 1.01 -4.14
N LEU A 206 4.05 0.70 -3.02
CA LEU A 206 3.36 -0.59 -2.81
C LEU A 206 4.27 -1.84 -2.93
N ASP A 207 5.58 -1.66 -2.89
CA ASP A 207 6.58 -2.73 -2.89
C ASP A 207 7.62 -2.46 -1.80
N LEU A 208 7.76 -3.38 -0.85
CA LEU A 208 8.60 -3.15 0.33
C LEU A 208 10.08 -3.02 -0.04
N ARG A 209 10.55 -3.83 -0.99
CA ARG A 209 11.96 -3.85 -1.37
C ARG A 209 12.32 -2.53 -2.05
N VAL A 210 11.48 -2.09 -2.99
CA VAL A 210 11.68 -0.82 -3.69
C VAL A 210 11.51 0.37 -2.74
N SER A 211 10.56 0.33 -1.81
CA SER A 211 10.40 1.37 -0.79
C SER A 211 11.62 1.51 0.11
N ILE A 212 12.22 0.39 0.54
CA ILE A 212 13.45 0.40 1.35
C ILE A 212 14.61 0.97 0.54
N ILE A 213 14.80 0.53 -0.71
CA ILE A 213 15.87 1.06 -1.58
C ILE A 213 15.69 2.57 -1.75
N ASN A 214 14.47 3.02 -2.03
CA ASN A 214 14.18 4.44 -2.24
C ASN A 214 14.43 5.26 -0.96
N ALA A 215 14.15 4.68 0.22
CA ALA A 215 14.44 5.31 1.50
C ALA A 215 15.95 5.46 1.77
N VAL A 216 16.75 4.46 1.37
CA VAL A 216 18.23 4.55 1.43
C VAL A 216 18.76 5.59 0.45
N VAL A 217 18.25 5.63 -0.79
CA VAL A 217 18.64 6.63 -1.79
C VAL A 217 18.32 8.04 -1.30
N TYR A 218 17.10 8.25 -0.79
CA TYR A 218 16.69 9.52 -0.21
C TYR A 218 17.59 9.92 0.96
N PHE A 219 17.90 8.98 1.86
CA PHE A 219 18.82 9.23 2.97
C PHE A 219 20.20 9.71 2.49
N ILE A 220 20.79 9.04 1.50
CA ILE A 220 22.09 9.43 0.92
C ILE A 220 22.02 10.83 0.31
N ILE A 221 20.96 11.13 -0.45
CA ILE A 221 20.78 12.44 -1.10
C ILE A 221 20.71 13.56 -0.06
N ILE A 222 19.92 13.38 1.00
CA ILE A 222 19.78 14.39 2.06
C ILE A 222 21.11 14.59 2.81
N VAL A 223 21.82 13.52 3.14
CA VAL A 223 23.15 13.63 3.77
C VAL A 223 24.13 14.38 2.88
N LEU A 224 24.17 14.08 1.58
CA LEU A 224 25.02 14.80 0.61
C LEU A 224 24.61 16.27 0.47
N ALA A 225 23.31 16.56 0.39
CA ALA A 225 22.80 17.93 0.30
C ALA A 225 23.21 18.77 1.52
N LEU A 226 23.21 18.17 2.71
CA LEU A 226 23.60 18.84 3.94
C LEU A 226 25.11 18.97 4.09
N LEU A 227 25.90 18.01 3.62
CA LEU A 227 27.36 18.13 3.52
C LEU A 227 27.79 19.29 2.60
N LEU A 228 27.05 19.50 1.51
CA LEU A 228 27.30 20.56 0.54
C LEU A 228 26.66 21.90 0.95
N SER A 229 25.85 21.93 2.00
CA SER A 229 25.22 23.15 2.51
C SER A 229 26.24 24.06 3.19
N VAL A 230 26.05 25.37 3.03
CA VAL A 230 26.91 26.43 3.60
C VAL A 230 26.92 26.38 5.14
N GLN A 231 25.92 25.75 5.77
CA GLN A 231 25.80 25.63 7.22
C GLN A 231 26.06 24.20 7.71
N GLN A 232 27.35 23.84 7.80
CA GLN A 232 27.81 22.52 8.28
C GLN A 232 27.32 22.17 9.70
N ILE A 233 26.88 23.15 10.49
CA ILE A 233 26.31 22.92 11.83
C ILE A 233 25.09 21.99 11.77
N LEU A 234 24.34 21.98 10.66
CA LEU A 234 23.13 21.18 10.49
C LEU A 234 23.41 19.68 10.28
N ILE A 235 24.66 19.26 10.06
CA ILE A 235 24.99 17.84 9.94
C ILE A 235 25.14 17.13 11.28
N TYR A 236 25.54 17.86 12.33
CA TYR A 236 25.77 17.29 13.65
C TYR A 236 24.53 16.66 14.26
N PRO A 237 23.32 17.23 14.16
CA PRO A 237 22.09 16.59 14.61
C PRO A 237 21.84 15.25 13.90
N ILE A 238 22.04 15.17 12.59
CA ILE A 238 21.83 13.94 11.83
C ILE A 238 22.80 12.84 12.26
N ILE A 239 24.09 13.19 12.41
CA ILE A 239 25.10 12.23 12.86
C ILE A 239 24.81 11.79 14.29
N SER A 240 24.44 12.73 15.16
CA SER A 240 24.14 12.46 16.58
C SER A 240 22.91 11.57 16.76
N PHE A 241 21.93 11.68 15.84
CA PHE A 241 20.70 10.88 15.83
C PHE A 241 20.66 9.82 14.74
N LEU A 242 21.81 9.45 14.15
CA LEU A 242 21.88 8.58 12.98
C LEU A 242 21.09 7.26 13.15
N PRO A 243 21.17 6.54 14.28
CA PRO A 243 20.37 5.32 14.48
C PRO A 243 18.86 5.59 14.39
N PHE A 244 18.40 6.69 14.97
CA PHE A 244 16.99 7.08 14.94
C PHE A 244 16.54 7.51 13.55
N VAL A 245 17.39 8.23 12.81
CA VAL A 245 17.12 8.63 11.42
C VAL A 245 16.92 7.40 10.55
N ILE A 246 17.78 6.38 10.70
CA ILE A 246 17.65 5.11 9.97
C ILE A 246 16.34 4.41 10.34
N ILE A 247 16.02 4.31 11.63
CA ILE A 247 14.77 3.69 12.10
C ILE A 247 13.55 4.45 11.58
N ALA A 248 13.54 5.78 11.65
CA ALA A 248 12.44 6.61 11.18
C ALA A 248 12.25 6.48 9.66
N SER A 249 13.35 6.49 8.90
CA SER A 249 13.36 6.31 7.44
C SER A 249 12.77 4.96 7.03
N LEU A 250 13.33 3.87 7.54
CA LEU A 250 12.91 2.51 7.19
C LEU A 250 11.53 2.18 7.76
N GLY A 251 11.26 2.60 9.00
CA GLY A 251 9.97 2.44 9.65
C GLY A 251 8.86 3.22 8.93
N GLY A 252 9.13 4.44 8.49
CA GLY A 252 8.24 5.22 7.64
C GLY A 252 7.89 4.48 6.35
N ALA A 253 8.91 4.04 5.59
CA ALA A 253 8.72 3.27 4.36
C ALA A 253 7.89 2.00 4.57
N TYR A 254 8.16 1.25 5.65
CA TYR A 254 7.40 0.06 6.02
C TYR A 254 5.94 0.37 6.33
N LEU A 255 5.67 1.33 7.22
CA LEU A 255 4.31 1.71 7.63
C LEU A 255 3.50 2.25 6.45
N GLY A 256 4.12 3.05 5.58
CA GLY A 256 3.49 3.58 4.38
C GLY A 256 3.04 2.47 3.44
N ASN A 257 3.93 1.50 3.18
CA ASN A 257 3.62 0.36 2.33
C ASN A 257 2.55 -0.56 2.96
N GLU A 258 2.64 -0.84 4.26
CA GLU A 258 1.63 -1.63 4.97
C GLU A 258 0.24 -0.99 4.86
N LEU A 259 0.14 0.33 5.05
CA LEU A 259 -1.12 1.06 4.89
C LEU A 259 -1.63 1.01 3.44
N ALA A 260 -0.74 1.16 2.46
CA ALA A 260 -1.10 1.10 1.06
C ALA A 260 -1.60 -0.29 0.66
N SER A 261 -0.94 -1.36 1.12
CA SER A 261 -1.31 -2.75 0.80
C SER A 261 -2.71 -3.13 1.28
N ARG A 262 -3.20 -2.45 2.34
CA ARG A 262 -4.57 -2.61 2.86
C ARG A 262 -5.62 -1.87 2.03
N LYS A 263 -5.22 -0.89 1.22
CA LYS A 263 -6.14 -0.01 0.46
C LYS A 263 -6.06 -0.24 -1.05
N ARG A 264 -4.92 -0.69 -1.55
CA ARG A 264 -4.61 -0.83 -2.97
C ARG A 264 -4.04 -2.22 -3.25
N LEU A 265 -4.43 -2.77 -4.38
CA LEU A 265 -3.85 -3.94 -5.01
C LEU A 265 -2.50 -3.55 -5.63
N LYS A 266 -1.55 -4.49 -5.56
CA LYS A 266 -0.22 -4.28 -6.15
C LYS A 266 -0.30 -4.20 -7.66
#